data_AF-A0A4R6F4Z9-F1
#
_entry.id   AF-A0A4R6F4Z9-F1
#
_cell.length_a   1.000
_cell.length_b   1.000
_cell.length_c   1.000
_cell.angle_alpha   90.00
_cell.angle_beta   90.00
_cell.angle_gamma   90.00
#
_symmetry.space_group_name_H-M   'P 1'
#
loop_
_entity.id
_entity.type
_entity.pdbx_description
1 polymer ?
#
loop_
_entity_poly.entity_id
_entity_poly.type
_entity_poly.pdbx_seq_one_letter_code
_entity_poly.pdbx_strand_id
1 'polypeptide(L)'
;MNTLMIKDLPLTEQLDSTAMTAVRGGSVPFPSYSYFNYAPVSFDFSKYVAASQSNNTLLEIQAATGDNSAFLSNVNTTISPKVENNNNIIMK
;
A
#
# COMPACT_ATOMS: atom_id res chain seq x y z
N MET A 1 13.01 63.76 -47.35
CA MET A 1 12.83 63.17 -46.01
C MET A 1 12.13 64.21 -45.15
N ASN A 2 10.82 64.07 -44.96
CA ASN A 2 10.04 64.94 -44.08
C ASN A 2 9.67 64.13 -42.84
N THR A 3 10.37 64.40 -41.74
CA THR A 3 10.07 63.81 -40.45
C THR A 3 8.76 64.40 -39.95
N LEU A 4 7.70 63.58 -39.87
CA LEU A 4 6.45 63.97 -39.21
C LEU A 4 6.71 64.00 -37.70
N MET A 5 7.07 65.17 -37.18
CA MET A 5 7.20 65.42 -35.75
C MET A 5 5.78 65.42 -35.17
N ILE A 6 5.46 64.45 -34.30
CA ILE A 6 4.18 64.37 -33.58
C ILE A 6 4.11 65.61 -32.68
N LYS A 7 3.48 66.67 -33.16
CA LYS A 7 3.47 67.96 -32.46
C LYS A 7 2.35 68.10 -31.44
N ASP A 8 1.33 67.24 -31.46
CA ASP A 8 0.20 67.34 -30.54
C ASP A 8 -0.38 65.95 -30.25
N LEU A 9 0.39 65.06 -29.62
CA LEU A 9 -0.23 64.01 -28.81
C LEU A 9 -0.50 64.67 -27.46
N PRO A 10 -1.76 65.02 -27.11
CA PRO A 10 -2.03 65.61 -25.81
C PRO A 10 -1.56 64.62 -24.74
N LEU A 11 -0.41 64.93 -24.12
CA LEU A 11 -0.04 64.37 -22.83
C LEU A 11 -1.23 64.67 -21.91
N THR A 12 -1.80 63.62 -21.33
CA THR A 12 -2.93 63.60 -20.37
C THR A 12 -4.34 63.34 -20.89
N GLU A 13 -4.52 62.47 -21.88
CA GLU A 13 -5.60 61.48 -21.67
C GLU A 13 -5.04 60.46 -20.68
N GLN A 14 -5.45 60.58 -19.41
CA GLN A 14 -5.24 59.48 -18.46
C GLN A 14 -5.86 58.25 -19.10
N LEU A 15 -5.00 57.38 -19.59
CA LEU A 15 -5.38 56.13 -20.22
C LEU A 15 -6.33 55.41 -19.26
N ASP A 16 -7.63 55.37 -19.60
CA ASP A 16 -8.67 54.84 -18.71
C ASP A 16 -8.32 53.41 -18.36
N SER A 17 -7.97 53.20 -17.09
CA SER A 17 -7.52 51.92 -16.57
C SER A 17 -8.63 50.87 -16.70
N THR A 18 -9.90 51.29 -16.72
CA THR A 18 -11.07 50.44 -16.93
C THR A 18 -11.09 49.90 -18.35
N ALA A 19 -10.99 50.77 -19.37
CA ALA A 19 -10.90 50.38 -20.76
C ALA A 19 -9.66 49.51 -21.04
N MET A 20 -8.51 49.82 -20.43
CA MET A 20 -7.29 49.01 -20.54
C MET A 20 -7.39 47.62 -19.92
N THR A 21 -8.25 47.46 -18.90
CA THR A 21 -8.48 46.17 -18.27
C THR A 21 -9.24 45.23 -19.20
N ALA A 22 -10.18 45.73 -20.00
CA ALA A 22 -10.91 44.93 -20.98
C ALA A 22 -10.00 44.37 -22.10
N VAL A 23 -9.03 45.17 -22.57
CA VAL A 23 -8.08 44.74 -23.62
C VAL A 23 -7.17 43.60 -23.14
N ARG A 24 -6.86 43.53 -21.84
CA ARG A 24 -6.03 42.46 -21.25
C ARG A 24 -6.83 41.26 -20.73
N GLY A 25 -8.12 41.17 -21.08
CA GLY A 25 -8.98 40.03 -20.75
C GLY A 25 -9.96 40.25 -19.61
N GLY A 26 -10.08 41.47 -19.07
CA GLY A 26 -11.07 41.83 -18.06
C GLY A 26 -10.84 41.14 -16.69
N SER A 27 -11.50 41.64 -15.65
CA SER A 27 -11.63 40.89 -14.40
C SER A 27 -12.60 39.73 -14.66
N VAL A 28 -12.07 38.57 -15.01
CA VAL A 28 -12.81 37.32 -14.92
C VAL A 28 -13.06 37.06 -13.43
N PRO A 29 -14.32 37.05 -12.95
CA PRO A 29 -14.60 36.52 -11.63
C PRO A 29 -14.22 35.05 -11.68
N PHE A 30 -13.12 34.73 -11.01
CA PHE A 30 -12.55 33.40 -10.83
C PHE A 30 -13.62 32.29 -10.97
N PRO A 31 -13.58 31.44 -12.01
CA PRO A 31 -14.27 30.17 -11.90
C PRO A 31 -13.54 29.38 -10.80
N SER A 32 -14.31 29.08 -9.76
CA SER A 32 -13.95 28.30 -8.58
C SER A 32 -12.98 27.15 -8.89
N TYR A 33 -11.88 27.12 -8.15
CA TYR A 33 -11.01 25.98 -7.86
C TYR A 33 -11.56 24.62 -8.33
N SER A 34 -11.13 24.15 -9.51
CA SER A 34 -11.55 22.83 -9.98
C SER A 34 -10.57 22.21 -10.99
N TYR A 35 -9.26 22.24 -10.69
CA TYR A 35 -8.27 21.48 -11.49
C TYR A 35 -7.22 20.76 -10.65
N PHE A 36 -7.61 20.24 -9.49
CA PHE A 36 -6.83 19.19 -8.84
C PHE A 36 -7.60 17.86 -8.95
N ASN A 37 -7.60 17.30 -10.17
CA ASN A 37 -7.93 15.89 -10.36
C ASN A 37 -6.71 15.05 -9.98
N TYR A 38 -6.47 14.92 -8.68
CA TYR A 38 -5.74 13.75 -8.20
C TYR A 38 -6.79 12.63 -8.19
N ALA A 39 -6.74 11.73 -9.17
CA ALA A 39 -7.40 10.44 -8.96
C ALA A 39 -6.84 9.87 -7.65
N PRO A 40 -7.67 9.51 -6.65
CA PRO A 40 -7.15 8.90 -5.45
C PRO A 40 -6.46 7.60 -5.85
N VAL A 41 -5.14 7.54 -5.73
CA VAL A 41 -4.39 6.28 -5.82
C VAL A 41 -4.71 5.53 -4.54
N SER A 42 -5.76 4.70 -4.58
CA SER A 42 -6.11 3.82 -3.48
C SER A 42 -5.25 2.55 -3.57
N PHE A 43 -4.37 2.36 -2.60
CA PHE A 43 -3.72 1.07 -2.40
C PHE A 43 -4.68 0.16 -1.61
N ASP A 44 -5.06 -0.97 -2.22
CA ASP A 44 -5.86 -1.99 -1.54
C ASP A 44 -4.97 -2.81 -0.61
N PHE A 45 -4.97 -2.42 0.67
CA PHE A 45 -4.29 -3.11 1.75
C PHE A 45 -5.15 -4.22 2.38
N SER A 46 -6.30 -4.59 1.81
CA SER A 46 -7.12 -5.68 2.35
C SER A 46 -6.53 -7.08 2.10
N LYS A 47 -5.51 -7.19 1.25
CA LYS A 47 -4.85 -8.45 0.87
C LYS A 47 -3.75 -8.89 1.85
N TYR A 48 -3.88 -8.55 3.13
CA TYR A 48 -2.97 -9.05 4.17
C TYR A 48 -3.64 -10.18 4.94
N VAL A 49 -3.09 -11.39 4.80
CA VAL A 49 -3.45 -12.53 5.65
C VAL A 49 -2.43 -12.58 6.78
N ALA A 50 -2.81 -12.07 7.96
CA ALA A 50 -2.07 -12.31 9.19
C ALA A 50 -2.42 -13.71 9.72
N ALA A 51 -1.69 -14.73 9.27
CA ALA A 51 -1.86 -16.10 9.74
C ALA A 51 -0.67 -16.51 10.61
N SER A 52 -0.97 -16.96 11.83
CA SER A 52 -0.01 -17.61 12.71
C SER A 52 -0.45 -19.05 12.88
N GLN A 53 0.47 -19.99 12.66
CA GLN A 53 0.23 -21.40 12.94
C GLN A 53 1.35 -21.89 13.86
N SER A 54 0.95 -22.46 15.00
CA SER A 54 1.87 -23.07 15.96
C SER A 54 1.46 -24.52 16.12
N ASN A 55 2.43 -25.43 16.00
CA ASN A 55 2.23 -26.82 16.33
C ASN A 55 3.14 -27.21 17.46
N ASN A 56 2.56 -27.87 18.45
CA ASN A 56 3.28 -28.50 19.53
C ASN A 56 2.97 -29.99 19.49
N THR A 57 3.99 -30.84 19.35
CA THR A 57 3.80 -32.28 19.43
C THR A 57 4.67 -32.86 20.52
N LEU A 58 4.04 -33.62 21.40
CA LEU A 58 4.69 -34.41 22.43
C LEU A 58 4.48 -35.89 22.10
N LEU A 59 5.56 -36.68 22.13
CA LEU A 59 5.51 -38.12 22.02
C LEU A 59 6.18 -38.71 23.25
N GLU A 60 5.41 -39.42 24.08
CA GLU A 60 5.91 -40.13 25.25
C GLU A 60 5.74 -41.64 25.05
N ILE A 61 6.83 -42.39 25.20
CA ILE A 61 6.84 -43.83 25.00
C ILE A 61 7.51 -44.47 26.20
N GLN A 62 6.79 -45.38 26.83
CA GLN A 62 7.27 -46.21 27.93
C GLN A 62 7.23 -47.67 27.48
N ALA A 63 8.34 -48.37 27.65
CA ALA A 63 8.49 -49.76 27.26
C ALA A 63 9.06 -50.57 28.44
N ALA A 64 8.29 -51.54 28.92
CA ALA A 64 8.65 -52.43 30.02
C ALA A 64 8.74 -53.85 29.48
N THR A 65 9.96 -54.38 29.31
CA THR A 65 10.18 -55.62 28.55
C THR A 65 11.10 -56.55 29.32
N GLY A 66 10.62 -57.74 29.64
CA GLY A 66 11.39 -58.72 30.40
C GLY A 66 11.46 -58.47 31.90
N ASP A 67 10.58 -57.63 32.44
CA ASP A 67 10.55 -57.31 33.85
C ASP A 67 10.24 -58.57 34.69
N ASN A 68 11.16 -58.88 35.61
CA ASN A 68 11.07 -59.97 36.57
C ASN A 68 11.00 -61.40 35.98
N SER A 69 11.58 -61.64 34.80
CA SER A 69 11.67 -63.00 34.22
C SER A 69 13.05 -63.63 34.39
N ALA A 70 13.11 -64.79 35.05
CA ALA A 70 14.36 -65.52 35.32
C ALA A 70 14.88 -66.31 34.10
N PHE A 71 14.02 -66.64 33.14
CA PHE A 71 14.39 -67.39 31.93
C PHE A 71 13.66 -66.82 30.73
N LEU A 72 14.12 -65.66 30.29
CA LEU A 72 13.59 -65.00 29.11
C LEU A 72 14.48 -65.30 27.90
N SER A 73 13.92 -65.94 26.88
CA SER A 73 14.57 -66.12 25.58
C SER A 73 13.70 -65.51 24.50
N ASN A 74 14.31 -64.83 23.54
CA ASN A 74 13.65 -64.27 22.35
C ASN A 74 12.58 -63.19 22.63
N VAL A 75 12.82 -62.29 23.60
CA VAL A 75 11.97 -61.10 23.78
C VAL A 75 12.44 -59.97 22.89
N ASN A 76 11.63 -59.70 21.88
CA ASN A 76 11.82 -58.60 20.95
C ASN A 76 10.73 -57.56 21.21
N THR A 77 11.11 -56.32 21.44
CA THR A 77 10.17 -55.20 21.53
C THR A 77 10.55 -54.14 20.52
N THR A 78 9.73 -54.06 19.47
CA THR A 78 9.91 -53.10 18.39
C THR A 78 8.90 -51.98 18.57
N ILE A 79 9.39 -50.76 18.78
CA ILE A 79 8.55 -49.57 18.89
C ILE A 79 8.96 -48.61 17.78
N SER A 80 8.05 -48.39 16.84
CA SER A 80 8.28 -47.55 15.66
C SER A 80 7.25 -46.41 15.64
N PRO A 81 7.40 -45.41 16.52
CA PRO A 81 6.46 -44.31 16.57
C PRO A 81 6.71 -43.36 15.40
N LYS A 82 5.64 -42.81 14.84
CA LYS A 82 5.72 -41.81 13.77
C LYS A 82 4.83 -40.65 14.15
N VAL A 83 5.43 -39.47 14.26
CA VAL A 83 4.70 -38.21 14.43
C VAL A 83 4.82 -37.44 13.13
N GLU A 84 3.68 -37.24 12.47
CA GLU A 84 3.56 -36.32 11.36
C GLU A 84 2.72 -35.14 11.81
N ASN A 85 3.30 -33.96 11.70
CA ASN A 85 2.67 -32.73 12.11
C ASN A 85 2.90 -31.71 10.99
N ASN A 86 1.81 -31.27 10.36
CA ASN A 86 1.88 -30.41 9.18
C ASN A 86 1.01 -29.17 9.39
N ASN A 87 1.63 -28.00 9.27
CA ASN A 87 0.98 -26.70 9.26
C ASN A 87 1.07 -26.14 7.85
N ASN A 88 -0.09 -25.89 7.24
CA ASN A 88 -0.14 -25.35 5.90
C ASN A 88 -1.03 -24.10 5.87
N ILE A 89 -0.47 -23.01 5.37
CA ILE A 89 -1.20 -21.79 5.02
C ILE A 89 -1.23 -21.73 3.50
N ILE A 90 -2.36 -22.11 2.91
CA ILE A 90 -2.57 -22.01 1.46
C ILE A 90 -3.29 -20.69 1.18
N MET A 91 -2.60 -19.76 0.51
CA MET A 91 -3.23 -18.57 -0.07
C MET A 91 -3.62 -18.89 -1.52
N LYS A 92 -4.83 -18.48 -1.94
CA LYS A 92 -5.32 -18.57 -3.31
C LYS A 92 -5.28 -17.20 -3.97
#